data_AF-A0AA36NES3-F1
#
_entry.id   AF-A0AA36NES3-F1
#
_cell.length_a   1.000
_cell.length_b   1.000
_cell.length_c   1.000
_cell.angle_alpha   90.00
_cell.angle_beta   90.00
_cell.angle_gamma   90.00
#
_symmetry.space_group_name_H-M   'P 1'
#
loop_
_entity.id
_entity.type
_entity.pdbx_description
1 polymer ?
#
loop_
_entity_poly.entity_id
_entity_poly.type
_entity_poly.pdbx_seq_one_letter_code
_entity_poly.pdbx_strand_id
1 'polypeptide(L)'
;MTSHMVLKCAKTGRLFFTTEEAKEHAEAFGKEYANFDQVGLDHKVWVAAETGRVCYTEADVQRMKVRDPDSKTWEEKDVAYLMELQKKKDAAAGRKEKFFASVDAKKLALMVSAKNLGKNRSAKALHFTRDKGTIEAAEAWIAENSGPDLDKLPDDFVEEALASLGGGDVAMTGEDDVDMTPVVDDRKVGDPNPPEIKEKVRQDLLQQVLEMGFSEVRAEKALYKTDNAGLEYAINWLTEHADDADIDLPLLKPPPPKPKMSKEEAEAKALELQQKLREKRAEQERQADKEKEEQRKLSTRLMAEAQEKSKEEERKRAIEQQMRE
;
A
#
# COMPACT_ATOMS: atom_id res chain seq x y z
N MET A 1 -3.27 -22.38 5.93
CA MET A 1 -2.97 -22.38 4.48
C MET A 1 -4.14 -21.69 3.80
N THR A 2 -4.01 -20.40 3.53
CA THR A 2 -5.01 -19.62 2.80
C THR A 2 -5.01 -20.12 1.36
N SER A 3 -6.06 -20.83 0.95
CA SER A 3 -6.18 -21.31 -0.43
C SER A 3 -6.38 -20.08 -1.32
N HIS A 4 -5.31 -19.61 -1.96
CA HIS A 4 -5.38 -18.49 -2.88
C HIS A 4 -6.15 -18.93 -4.14
N MET A 5 -7.36 -18.42 -4.30
CA MET A 5 -8.23 -18.73 -5.43
C MET A 5 -7.91 -17.77 -6.58
N VAL A 6 -7.23 -18.26 -7.61
CA VAL A 6 -6.98 -17.50 -8.84
C VAL A 6 -7.99 -17.95 -9.90
N LEU A 7 -8.66 -16.98 -10.50
CA LEU A 7 -9.69 -17.20 -11.52
C LEU A 7 -9.14 -16.80 -12.89
N LYS A 8 -9.33 -17.66 -13.90
CA LYS A 8 -8.97 -17.40 -15.29
C LYS A 8 -10.22 -17.25 -16.13
N CYS A 9 -10.36 -16.16 -16.86
CA CYS A 9 -11.44 -16.03 -17.84
C CYS A 9 -11.18 -16.95 -19.04
N ALA A 10 -12.15 -17.81 -19.37
CA ALA A 10 -12.02 -18.78 -20.45
C ALA A 10 -11.82 -18.13 -21.83
N LYS A 11 -12.38 -16.92 -22.05
CA LYS A 11 -12.29 -16.21 -23.34
C LYS A 11 -11.01 -15.38 -23.50
N THR A 12 -10.61 -14.64 -22.46
CA THR A 12 -9.46 -13.72 -22.55
C THR A 12 -8.18 -14.34 -22.01
N GLY A 13 -8.27 -15.46 -21.29
CA GLY A 13 -7.16 -16.02 -20.54
C GLY A 13 -6.72 -15.17 -19.34
N ARG A 14 -7.32 -13.99 -19.13
CA ARG A 14 -6.92 -13.06 -18.06
C ARG A 14 -7.10 -13.69 -16.69
N LEU A 15 -6.10 -13.54 -15.85
CA LEU A 15 -6.12 -13.96 -14.46
C LEU A 15 -6.66 -12.85 -13.55
N PHE A 16 -7.44 -13.27 -12.56
CA PHE A 16 -8.03 -12.45 -11.52
C PHE A 16 -7.70 -13.05 -10.16
N PHE A 17 -7.32 -12.20 -9.22
CA PHE A 17 -6.88 -12.64 -7.89
C PHE A 17 -7.99 -12.52 -6.84
N THR A 18 -9.10 -11.87 -7.20
CA THR A 18 -10.30 -11.78 -6.38
C THR A 18 -11.56 -12.11 -7.19
N THR A 19 -12.61 -12.53 -6.49
CA THR A 19 -13.92 -12.78 -7.09
C THR A 19 -14.63 -11.50 -7.53
N GLU A 20 -14.28 -10.36 -6.92
CA GLU A 20 -14.87 -9.06 -7.22
C GLU A 20 -14.34 -8.53 -8.56
N GLU A 21 -13.02 -8.56 -8.76
CA GLU A 21 -12.39 -8.18 -10.03
C GLU A 21 -12.91 -9.02 -11.20
N ALA A 22 -13.10 -10.32 -10.98
CA ALA A 22 -13.67 -11.21 -11.99
C ALA A 22 -15.12 -10.82 -12.35
N LYS A 23 -15.94 -10.46 -11.36
CA LYS A 23 -17.32 -9.98 -11.60
C LYS A 23 -17.33 -8.65 -12.35
N GLU A 24 -16.52 -7.69 -11.96
CA GLU A 24 -16.41 -6.41 -12.66
C GLU A 24 -15.98 -6.60 -14.12
N HIS A 25 -15.05 -7.52 -14.38
CA HIS A 25 -14.67 -7.88 -15.74
C HIS A 25 -15.83 -8.50 -16.53
N ALA A 26 -16.60 -9.42 -15.91
CA ALA A 26 -17.77 -10.01 -16.55
C ALA A 26 -18.86 -8.96 -16.83
N GLU A 27 -19.05 -7.97 -15.96
CA GLU A 27 -20.00 -6.88 -16.14
C GLU A 27 -19.56 -5.92 -17.25
N ALA A 28 -18.26 -5.58 -17.31
CA ALA A 28 -17.72 -4.67 -18.31
C ALA A 28 -17.72 -5.24 -19.74
N PHE A 29 -17.43 -6.53 -19.90
CA PHE A 29 -17.30 -7.18 -21.22
C PHE A 29 -18.53 -8.03 -21.60
N GLY A 30 -19.46 -8.26 -20.67
CA GLY A 30 -20.71 -8.97 -20.88
C GLY A 30 -20.66 -10.47 -20.54
N LYS A 31 -21.83 -11.12 -20.61
CA LYS A 31 -22.06 -12.51 -20.14
C LYS A 31 -21.13 -13.57 -20.75
N GLU A 32 -20.59 -13.33 -21.94
CA GLU A 32 -19.67 -14.26 -22.60
C GLU A 32 -18.29 -14.35 -21.91
N TYR A 33 -17.97 -13.38 -21.05
CA TYR A 33 -16.72 -13.31 -20.28
C TYR A 33 -16.90 -13.74 -18.82
N ALA A 34 -18.11 -14.18 -18.44
CA ALA A 34 -18.47 -14.63 -17.10
C ALA A 34 -18.06 -16.09 -16.79
N ASN A 35 -17.44 -16.78 -17.75
CA ASN A 35 -16.92 -18.13 -17.56
C ASN A 35 -15.50 -18.05 -16.99
N PHE A 36 -15.38 -18.40 -15.71
CA PHE A 36 -14.11 -18.41 -14.98
C PHE A 36 -13.74 -19.81 -14.54
N ASP A 37 -12.52 -20.22 -14.87
CA ASP A 37 -11.93 -21.48 -14.40
C ASP A 37 -10.99 -21.19 -13.23
N GLN A 38 -10.99 -22.05 -12.20
CA GLN A 38 -10.06 -21.93 -11.09
C GLN A 38 -8.71 -22.52 -11.50
N VAL A 39 -7.64 -21.76 -11.26
CA VAL A 39 -6.30 -22.09 -11.71
C VAL A 39 -5.32 -22.09 -10.52
N GLY A 40 -4.37 -23.02 -10.55
CA GLY A 40 -3.31 -23.15 -9.54
C GLY A 40 -2.21 -22.10 -9.66
N LEU A 41 -1.38 -22.01 -8.62
CA LEU A 41 -0.26 -21.07 -8.53
C LEU A 41 0.88 -21.39 -9.53
N ASP A 42 0.90 -22.61 -10.05
CA ASP A 42 1.82 -23.18 -11.03
C ASP A 42 1.44 -22.85 -12.48
N HIS A 43 0.32 -22.15 -12.69
CA HIS A 43 -0.07 -21.79 -14.05
C HIS A 43 0.89 -20.77 -14.65
N LYS A 44 1.17 -20.99 -15.93
CA LYS A 44 2.19 -20.24 -16.64
C LYS A 44 1.60 -19.01 -17.30
N VAL A 45 2.32 -17.91 -17.17
CA VAL A 45 2.01 -16.61 -17.74
C VAL A 45 3.23 -16.06 -18.46
N TRP A 46 3.00 -15.22 -19.46
CA TRP A 46 4.06 -14.61 -20.24
C TRP A 46 4.27 -13.18 -19.74
N VAL A 47 5.49 -12.87 -19.30
CA VAL A 47 5.83 -11.52 -18.83
C VAL A 47 6.92 -10.96 -19.75
N ALA A 48 6.68 -9.78 -20.32
CA ALA A 48 7.68 -9.06 -21.08
C ALA A 48 8.78 -8.57 -20.14
N ALA A 49 10.05 -8.91 -20.41
CA ALA A 49 11.16 -8.59 -19.49
C ALA A 49 11.41 -7.08 -19.38
N GLU A 50 11.23 -6.35 -20.49
CA GLU A 50 11.54 -4.91 -20.57
C GLU A 50 10.41 -4.02 -20.04
N THR A 51 9.15 -4.38 -20.30
CA THR A 51 7.98 -3.55 -19.96
C THR A 51 7.22 -4.05 -18.73
N GLY A 52 7.50 -5.27 -18.27
CA GLY A 52 6.75 -5.92 -17.19
C GLY A 52 5.28 -6.19 -17.52
N ARG A 53 4.89 -6.10 -18.81
CA ARG A 53 3.53 -6.39 -19.25
C ARG A 53 3.27 -7.89 -19.22
N VAL A 54 2.08 -8.25 -18.79
CA VAL A 54 1.65 -9.65 -18.64
C VAL A 54 0.68 -10.00 -19.76
N CYS A 55 0.95 -11.10 -20.45
CA CYS A 55 0.07 -11.74 -21.42
C CYS A 55 -0.27 -13.15 -20.95
N TYR A 56 -1.52 -13.55 -21.23
CA TYR A 56 -2.07 -14.81 -20.72
C TYR A 56 -2.23 -15.88 -21.81
N THR A 57 -2.05 -15.50 -23.07
CA THR A 57 -2.09 -16.39 -24.21
C THR A 57 -0.93 -16.12 -25.16
N GLU A 58 -0.47 -17.15 -25.87
CA GLU A 58 0.60 -17.01 -26.87
C GLU A 58 0.17 -16.11 -28.04
N ALA A 59 -1.12 -16.15 -28.41
CA ALA A 59 -1.70 -15.25 -29.41
C ALA A 59 -1.61 -13.77 -28.98
N ASP A 60 -1.79 -13.47 -27.69
CA ASP A 60 -1.59 -12.12 -27.16
C ASP A 60 -0.13 -11.68 -27.25
N VAL A 61 0.80 -12.57 -26.90
CA VAL A 61 2.24 -12.29 -27.03
C VAL A 61 2.60 -11.93 -28.47
N GLN A 62 2.10 -12.70 -29.46
CA GLN A 62 2.34 -12.42 -30.87
C GLN A 62 1.75 -11.07 -31.31
N ARG A 63 0.51 -10.76 -30.90
CA ARG A 63 -0.11 -9.44 -31.17
C ARG A 63 0.69 -8.29 -30.57
N MET A 64 1.21 -8.48 -29.36
CA MET A 64 1.98 -7.45 -28.65
C MET A 64 3.36 -7.24 -29.26
N LYS A 65 4.04 -8.30 -29.73
CA LYS A 65 5.30 -8.18 -30.48
C LYS A 65 5.18 -7.33 -31.75
N VAL A 66 4.01 -7.35 -32.39
CA VAL A 66 3.73 -6.54 -33.60
C VAL A 66 3.40 -5.08 -33.23
N ARG A 67 2.72 -4.87 -32.11
CA ARG A 67 2.23 -3.55 -31.69
C ARG A 67 3.29 -2.71 -30.96
N ASP A 68 4.14 -3.35 -30.17
CA ASP A 68 5.15 -2.71 -29.33
C ASP A 68 6.55 -3.29 -29.67
N PRO A 69 7.39 -2.56 -30.44
CA PRO A 69 8.74 -2.99 -30.83
C PRO A 69 9.70 -3.19 -29.65
N ASP A 70 9.39 -2.60 -28.50
CA ASP A 70 10.20 -2.63 -27.26
C ASP A 70 9.91 -3.86 -26.38
N SER A 71 8.98 -4.74 -26.77
CA SER A 71 8.68 -5.98 -26.03
C SER A 71 9.22 -7.20 -26.78
N LYS A 72 10.55 -7.25 -26.96
CA LYS A 72 11.22 -8.31 -27.75
C LYS A 72 11.32 -9.63 -26.98
N THR A 73 11.57 -9.54 -25.69
CA THR A 73 11.83 -10.70 -24.82
C THR A 73 10.62 -10.98 -23.94
N TRP A 74 10.21 -12.25 -23.93
CA TRP A 74 9.08 -12.75 -23.14
C TRP A 74 9.55 -13.95 -22.34
N GLU A 75 9.37 -13.87 -21.03
CA GLU A 75 9.73 -14.92 -20.10
C GLU A 75 8.45 -15.62 -19.62
N GLU A 76 8.49 -16.93 -19.58
CA GLU A 76 7.44 -17.73 -18.98
C GLU A 76 7.65 -17.76 -17.46
N LYS A 77 6.66 -17.26 -16.70
CA LYS A 77 6.68 -17.19 -15.24
C LYS A 77 5.41 -17.79 -14.67
N ASP A 78 5.42 -18.08 -13.38
CA ASP A 78 4.27 -18.69 -12.72
C ASP A 78 3.37 -17.63 -12.08
N VAL A 79 2.11 -17.97 -11.80
CA VAL A 79 1.17 -17.05 -11.10
C VAL A 79 1.71 -16.62 -9.74
N ALA A 80 2.46 -17.49 -9.05
CA ALA A 80 3.13 -17.13 -7.80
C ALA A 80 4.05 -15.90 -7.96
N TYR A 81 4.81 -15.82 -9.06
CA TYR A 81 5.67 -14.67 -9.36
C TYR A 81 4.84 -13.40 -9.57
N LEU A 82 3.69 -13.49 -10.26
CA LEU A 82 2.80 -12.34 -10.43
C LEU A 82 2.25 -11.83 -9.10
N MET A 83 1.86 -12.74 -8.20
CA MET A 83 1.39 -12.35 -6.87
C MET A 83 2.47 -11.65 -6.06
N GLU A 84 3.72 -12.13 -6.14
CA GLU A 84 4.85 -11.47 -5.49
C GLU A 84 5.12 -10.09 -6.10
N LEU A 85 5.06 -9.97 -7.43
CA LEU A 85 5.21 -8.70 -8.13
C LEU A 85 4.10 -7.71 -7.75
N GLN A 86 2.85 -8.19 -7.62
CA GLN A 86 1.73 -7.37 -7.17
C GLN A 86 1.93 -6.92 -5.72
N LYS A 87 2.32 -7.81 -4.82
CA LYS A 87 2.67 -7.45 -3.43
C LYS A 87 3.79 -6.41 -3.37
N LYS A 88 4.82 -6.53 -4.22
CA LYS A 88 5.89 -5.53 -4.31
C LYS A 88 5.37 -4.17 -4.80
N LYS A 89 4.50 -4.16 -5.81
CA LYS A 89 3.84 -2.94 -6.32
C LYS A 89 2.93 -2.29 -5.28
N ASP A 90 2.12 -3.09 -4.58
CA ASP A 90 1.21 -2.60 -3.53
C ASP A 90 2.01 -2.09 -2.34
N ALA A 91 3.09 -2.76 -1.96
CA ALA A 91 4.01 -2.29 -0.92
C ALA A 91 4.67 -0.98 -1.33
N ALA A 92 5.13 -0.84 -2.58
CA ALA A 92 5.69 0.41 -3.10
C ALA A 92 4.65 1.54 -3.15
N ALA A 93 3.42 1.24 -3.56
CA ALA A 93 2.31 2.20 -3.53
C ALA A 93 1.98 2.63 -2.09
N GLY A 94 1.96 1.69 -1.14
CA GLY A 94 1.78 1.96 0.28
C GLY A 94 2.92 2.81 0.87
N ARG A 95 4.19 2.57 0.47
CA ARG A 95 5.32 3.43 0.86
C ARG A 95 5.13 4.85 0.33
N LYS A 96 4.72 5.01 -0.93
CA LYS A 96 4.42 6.33 -1.52
C LYS A 96 3.30 7.04 -0.79
N GLU A 97 2.24 6.32 -0.43
CA GLU A 97 1.13 6.86 0.35
C GLU A 97 1.57 7.31 1.74
N LYS A 98 2.37 6.50 2.45
CA LYS A 98 3.00 6.88 3.73
C LYS A 98 3.83 8.16 3.59
N PHE A 99 4.61 8.29 2.51
CA PHE A 99 5.36 9.51 2.24
C PHE A 99 4.44 10.71 2.03
N PHE A 100 3.38 10.59 1.23
CA PHE A 100 2.41 11.69 1.08
C PHE A 100 1.70 12.04 2.39
N ALA A 101 1.45 11.06 3.26
CA ALA A 101 0.85 11.28 4.58
C ALA A 101 1.84 11.92 5.57
N SER A 102 3.14 11.74 5.37
CA SER A 102 4.18 12.37 6.20
C SER A 102 4.29 13.89 5.99
N VAL A 103 3.71 14.40 4.90
CA VAL A 103 3.74 15.80 4.49
C VAL A 103 2.41 16.47 4.81
N ASP A 104 2.41 17.77 5.15
CA ASP A 104 1.17 18.52 5.45
C ASP A 104 0.16 18.45 4.28
N ALA A 105 -0.94 17.72 4.51
CA ALA A 105 -1.97 17.48 3.51
C ALA A 105 -2.68 18.76 3.04
N LYS A 106 -2.81 19.78 3.90
CA LYS A 106 -3.45 21.06 3.54
C LYS A 106 -2.52 21.87 2.63
N LYS A 107 -1.23 21.92 2.95
CA LYS A 107 -0.22 22.61 2.11
C LYS A 107 -0.06 21.91 0.77
N LEU A 108 -0.03 20.58 0.78
CA LEU A 108 0.02 19.77 -0.45
C LEU A 108 -1.20 20.04 -1.34
N ALA A 109 -2.40 20.01 -0.76
CA ALA A 109 -3.64 20.28 -1.51
C ALA A 109 -3.68 21.70 -2.08
N LEU A 110 -3.23 22.70 -1.33
CA LEU A 110 -3.16 24.08 -1.80
C LEU A 110 -2.15 24.25 -2.96
N MET A 111 -0.99 23.60 -2.92
CA MET A 111 -0.05 23.65 -4.04
C MET A 111 -0.58 22.94 -5.30
N VAL A 112 -1.27 21.82 -5.13
CA VAL A 112 -1.84 21.09 -6.28
C VAL A 112 -3.02 21.86 -6.87
N SER A 113 -3.93 22.36 -6.04
CA SER A 113 -5.17 23.01 -6.50
C SER A 113 -5.00 24.48 -6.88
N ALA A 114 -4.32 25.28 -6.06
CA ALA A 114 -4.21 26.73 -6.26
C ALA A 114 -3.04 27.13 -7.17
N LYS A 115 -1.97 26.32 -7.21
CA LYS A 115 -0.75 26.61 -7.97
C LYS A 115 -0.54 25.68 -9.16
N ASN A 116 -1.42 24.69 -9.34
CA ASN A 116 -1.39 23.71 -10.43
C ASN A 116 -0.03 22.98 -10.53
N LEU A 117 0.60 22.74 -9.38
CA LEU A 117 1.86 22.01 -9.27
C LEU A 117 1.58 20.50 -9.17
N GLY A 118 2.45 19.68 -9.76
CA GLY A 118 2.35 18.23 -9.66
C GLY A 118 2.41 17.74 -8.20
N LYS A 119 1.59 16.75 -7.84
CA LYS A 119 1.54 16.20 -6.47
C LYS A 119 2.93 15.74 -5.98
N ASN A 120 3.72 15.10 -6.85
CA ASN A 120 5.03 14.56 -6.51
C ASN A 120 6.05 15.67 -6.19
N ARG A 121 6.16 16.68 -7.06
CA ARG A 121 7.07 17.83 -6.84
C ARG A 121 6.72 18.60 -5.57
N SER A 122 5.43 18.80 -5.31
CA SER A 122 4.95 19.51 -4.12
C SER A 122 5.24 18.73 -2.86
N ALA A 123 5.07 17.41 -2.86
CA ALA A 123 5.42 16.56 -1.72
C ALA A 123 6.93 16.55 -1.44
N LYS A 124 7.77 16.46 -2.48
CA LYS A 124 9.24 16.59 -2.33
C LYS A 124 9.62 17.93 -1.70
N ALA A 125 9.07 19.03 -2.21
CA ALA A 125 9.38 20.36 -1.71
C ALA A 125 9.01 20.55 -0.23
N LEU A 126 7.85 20.03 0.18
CA LEU A 126 7.44 20.09 1.60
C LEU A 126 8.33 19.21 2.49
N HIS A 127 8.72 18.02 2.01
CA HIS A 127 9.65 17.15 2.73
C HIS A 127 11.00 17.84 2.99
N PHE A 128 11.62 18.43 1.96
CA PHE A 128 12.92 19.11 2.10
C PHE A 128 12.86 20.41 2.90
N THR A 129 11.74 21.14 2.82
CA THR A 129 11.52 22.33 3.65
C THR A 129 11.10 22.00 5.09
N ARG A 130 10.89 20.70 5.40
CA ARG A 130 10.39 20.20 6.70
C ARG A 130 9.13 20.91 7.17
N ASP A 131 8.24 21.22 6.22
CA ASP A 131 7.03 22.03 6.42
C ASP A 131 7.25 23.40 7.10
N LYS A 132 8.48 23.93 7.09
CA LYS A 132 8.79 25.21 7.73
C LYS A 132 8.31 26.38 6.86
N GLY A 133 7.37 27.15 7.40
CA GLY A 133 6.87 28.39 6.80
C GLY A 133 5.60 28.24 5.95
N THR A 134 5.32 29.29 5.17
CA THR A 134 4.24 29.36 4.17
C THR A 134 4.57 28.54 2.94
N ILE A 135 3.56 28.31 2.09
CA ILE A 135 3.70 27.56 0.82
C ILE A 135 4.79 28.15 -0.09
N GLU A 136 5.09 29.44 0.06
CA GLU A 136 6.11 30.17 -0.70
C GLU A 136 7.53 29.61 -0.51
N ALA A 137 7.86 29.05 0.66
CA ALA A 137 9.15 28.41 0.89
C ALA A 137 9.31 27.13 0.05
N ALA A 138 8.23 26.35 -0.09
CA ALA A 138 8.21 25.17 -0.94
C ALA A 138 8.25 25.57 -2.43
N GLU A 139 7.61 26.68 -2.80
CA GLU A 139 7.66 27.22 -4.17
C GLU A 139 9.07 27.70 -4.56
N ALA A 140 9.75 28.41 -3.66
CA ALA A 140 11.14 28.85 -3.86
C ALA A 140 12.06 27.65 -4.07
N TRP A 141 11.91 26.61 -3.25
CA TRP A 141 12.68 25.37 -3.41
C TRP A 141 12.41 24.66 -4.75
N ILE A 142 11.15 24.62 -5.21
CA ILE A 142 10.80 24.07 -6.53
C ILE A 142 11.42 24.90 -7.66
N ALA A 143 11.43 26.23 -7.52
CA ALA A 143 12.01 27.12 -8.52
C ALA A 143 13.53 26.94 -8.63
N GLU A 144 14.22 26.76 -7.50
CA GLU A 144 15.66 26.48 -7.42
C GLU A 144 16.02 25.09 -7.96
N ASN A 145 15.18 24.08 -7.71
CA ASN A 145 15.41 22.68 -8.10
C ASN A 145 14.54 22.24 -9.29
N SER A 146 14.15 23.17 -10.17
CA SER A 146 13.26 22.90 -11.29
C SER A 146 13.92 22.02 -12.34
N GLY A 147 13.49 20.75 -12.42
CA GLY A 147 13.95 19.79 -13.41
C GLY A 147 12.93 18.66 -13.66
N PRO A 148 13.02 17.95 -14.79
CA PRO A 148 12.07 16.88 -15.16
C PRO A 148 12.11 15.68 -14.20
N ASP A 149 13.15 15.57 -13.38
CA ASP A 149 13.30 14.51 -12.39
C ASP A 149 12.49 14.78 -11.10
N LEU A 150 12.06 16.03 -10.89
CA LEU A 150 11.31 16.42 -9.71
C LEU A 150 9.92 15.77 -9.65
N ASP A 151 9.34 15.48 -10.81
CA ASP A 151 8.04 14.81 -10.92
C ASP A 151 8.12 13.29 -10.72
N LYS A 152 9.31 12.71 -10.79
CA LYS A 152 9.50 11.28 -10.54
C LYS A 152 9.61 11.03 -9.05
N LEU A 153 8.92 10.01 -8.56
CA LEU A 153 9.04 9.56 -7.17
C LEU A 153 9.63 8.13 -7.16
N PRO A 154 10.97 7.99 -7.32
CA PRO A 154 11.62 6.69 -7.27
C PRO A 154 11.50 6.09 -5.88
N ASP A 155 11.42 4.77 -5.80
CA ASP A 155 11.15 4.05 -4.54
C ASP A 155 12.29 4.27 -3.51
N ASP A 156 13.54 4.31 -3.97
CA ASP A 156 14.72 4.59 -3.13
C ASP A 156 14.63 5.95 -2.42
N PHE A 157 14.17 6.98 -3.14
CA PHE A 157 13.95 8.31 -2.54
C PHE A 157 12.87 8.28 -1.46
N VAL A 158 11.79 7.53 -1.70
CA VAL A 158 10.68 7.42 -0.74
C VAL A 158 11.13 6.70 0.53
N GLU A 159 11.97 5.67 0.39
CA GLU A 159 12.56 4.94 1.52
C GLU A 159 13.50 5.82 2.32
N GLU A 160 14.41 6.55 1.67
CA GLU A 160 15.30 7.49 2.33
C GLU A 160 14.53 8.63 3.03
N ALA A 161 13.52 9.18 2.36
CA ALA A 161 12.69 10.25 2.92
C ALA A 161 11.93 9.80 4.17
N LEU A 162 11.37 8.58 4.16
CA LEU A 162 10.70 8.01 5.32
C LEU A 162 11.69 7.68 6.46
N ALA A 163 12.88 7.17 6.13
CA ALA A 163 13.93 6.90 7.11
C ALA A 163 14.46 8.18 7.78
N SER A 164 14.65 9.26 7.00
CA SER A 164 15.10 10.57 7.46
C SER A 164 14.15 11.24 8.46
N LEU A 165 12.86 10.91 8.42
CA LEU A 165 11.85 11.37 9.37
C LEU A 165 11.90 10.64 10.72
N GLY A 166 12.88 9.76 10.94
CA GLY A 166 13.08 9.06 12.22
C GLY A 166 12.18 7.83 12.39
N GLY A 167 11.56 7.34 11.32
CA GLY A 167 10.80 6.10 11.29
C GLY A 167 11.68 4.94 10.84
N GLY A 168 12.55 4.44 11.72
CA GLY A 168 13.05 3.09 11.57
C GLY A 168 11.86 2.12 11.54
N ASP A 169 11.89 1.14 10.64
CA ASP A 169 10.86 0.12 10.47
C ASP A 169 10.40 -0.49 11.81
N VAL A 170 9.35 0.07 12.37
CA VAL A 170 8.31 -0.71 13.04
C VAL A 170 7.18 -0.75 12.05
N ALA A 171 7.03 -1.90 11.40
CA ALA A 171 5.89 -2.22 10.57
C ALA A 171 4.59 -1.92 11.34
N MET A 172 3.99 -0.75 11.06
CA MET A 172 2.60 -0.46 11.39
C MET A 172 1.72 -1.34 10.50
N THR A 173 1.57 -2.60 10.89
CA THR A 173 0.42 -3.42 10.56
C THR A 173 -0.58 -3.28 11.69
N GLY A 174 -1.73 -2.69 11.40
CA GLY A 174 -2.92 -2.77 12.23
C GLY A 174 -2.92 -1.84 13.45
N GLU A 175 -3.93 -1.00 13.51
CA GLU A 175 -4.40 -0.37 14.72
C GLU A 175 -4.69 -1.47 15.77
N ASP A 176 -3.86 -1.54 16.81
CA ASP A 176 -4.21 -2.16 18.09
C ASP A 176 -3.67 -1.22 19.18
N ASP A 177 -4.57 -0.71 20.02
CA ASP A 177 -4.29 0.06 21.22
C ASP A 177 -3.21 -0.63 22.08
N VAL A 178 -1.97 -0.18 21.97
CA VAL A 178 -0.90 -0.49 22.91
C VAL A 178 -0.92 0.55 24.02
N ASP A 179 -1.41 0.11 25.17
CA ASP A 179 -1.35 0.77 26.47
C ASP A 179 -0.01 1.48 26.67
N MET A 180 -0.10 2.80 26.86
CA MET A 180 1.02 3.73 26.96
C MET A 180 1.61 3.68 28.37
N THR A 181 2.13 2.53 28.80
CA THR A 181 3.09 2.50 29.91
C THR A 181 4.49 2.70 29.33
N PRO A 182 5.23 3.75 29.72
CA PRO A 182 6.60 3.92 29.26
C PRO A 182 7.44 2.77 29.84
N VAL A 183 7.81 1.81 29.00
CA VAL A 183 8.87 0.86 29.32
C VAL A 183 10.15 1.66 29.34
N VAL A 184 10.56 2.11 30.52
CA VAL A 184 11.88 2.69 30.75
C VAL A 184 12.91 1.64 30.34
N ASP A 185 13.75 2.00 29.38
CA ASP A 185 14.84 1.16 28.92
C ASP A 185 15.96 1.20 29.98
N ASP A 186 15.83 0.35 31.00
CA ASP A 186 16.75 0.29 32.14
C ASP A 186 18.04 -0.51 31.85
N ARG A 187 18.32 -0.86 30.58
CA ARG A 187 19.47 -1.72 30.19
C ARG A 187 20.80 -1.02 30.48
N LYS A 188 21.68 -1.63 31.28
CA LYS A 188 23.04 -1.15 31.51
C LYS A 188 24.06 -1.99 30.74
N VAL A 189 25.12 -1.32 30.30
CA VAL A 189 26.33 -1.94 29.75
C VAL A 189 26.91 -2.90 30.79
N GLY A 190 26.95 -4.19 30.47
CA GLY A 190 27.48 -5.24 31.36
C GLY A 190 26.42 -6.12 32.05
N ASP A 191 25.12 -5.88 31.84
CA ASP A 191 24.09 -6.81 32.29
C ASP A 191 24.10 -8.11 31.45
N PRO A 192 23.95 -9.29 32.08
CA PRO A 192 23.93 -10.56 31.35
C PRO A 192 22.71 -10.65 30.43
N ASN A 193 22.89 -11.28 29.27
CA ASN A 193 21.80 -11.56 28.35
C ASN A 193 20.73 -12.46 29.00
N PRO A 194 19.46 -12.36 28.55
CA PRO A 194 18.40 -13.26 28.99
C PRO A 194 18.78 -14.74 28.82
N PRO A 195 18.44 -15.61 29.80
CA PRO A 195 18.82 -17.03 29.79
C PRO A 195 18.27 -17.79 28.56
N GLU A 196 17.16 -17.34 27.98
CA GLU A 196 16.54 -17.92 26.78
C GLU A 196 17.41 -17.79 25.52
N ILE A 197 18.29 -16.77 25.47
CA ILE A 197 19.23 -16.56 24.37
C ILE A 197 20.40 -17.52 24.53
N LYS A 198 20.91 -17.63 25.77
CA LYS A 198 21.96 -18.58 26.14
C LYS A 198 21.57 -20.04 25.85
N GLU A 199 20.28 -20.39 26.01
CA GLU A 199 19.76 -21.72 25.66
C GLU A 199 19.67 -21.98 24.14
N LYS A 200 19.47 -20.93 23.33
CA LYS A 200 19.35 -21.05 21.87
C LYS A 200 20.68 -21.01 21.13
N VAL A 201 21.76 -20.63 21.81
CA VAL A 201 23.09 -20.53 21.23
C VAL A 201 23.84 -21.86 21.36
N ARG A 202 24.55 -22.28 20.31
CA ARG A 202 25.43 -23.46 20.35
C ARG A 202 26.63 -23.20 21.26
N GLN A 203 26.70 -23.91 22.39
CA GLN A 203 27.77 -23.76 23.39
C GLN A 203 29.18 -23.99 22.82
N ASP A 204 29.32 -24.94 21.89
CA ASP A 204 30.60 -25.23 21.22
C ASP A 204 31.15 -24.03 20.44
N LEU A 205 30.26 -23.27 19.78
CA LEU A 205 30.62 -22.07 19.03
C LEU A 205 30.82 -20.88 19.98
N LEU A 206 30.00 -20.78 21.02
CA LEU A 206 30.12 -19.75 22.04
C LEU A 206 31.50 -19.80 22.72
N GLN A 207 31.96 -21.00 23.07
CA GLN A 207 33.27 -21.19 23.70
C GLN A 207 34.43 -20.79 22.79
N GLN A 208 34.34 -21.11 21.49
CA GLN A 208 35.34 -20.68 20.50
C GLN A 208 35.40 -19.15 20.35
N VAL A 209 34.25 -18.47 20.33
CA VAL A 209 34.20 -17.00 20.27
C VAL A 209 34.71 -16.36 21.58
N LEU A 210 34.43 -16.98 22.73
CA LEU A 210 34.96 -16.54 24.04
C LEU A 210 36.48 -16.71 24.13
N GLU A 211 37.03 -17.81 23.61
CA GLU A 211 38.47 -18.07 23.54
C GLU A 211 39.21 -17.04 22.67
N MET A 212 38.52 -16.41 21.71
CA MET A 212 39.04 -15.31 20.91
C MET A 212 39.07 -13.95 21.66
N GLY A 213 38.53 -13.89 22.88
CA GLY A 213 38.58 -12.70 23.74
C GLY A 213 37.37 -11.76 23.63
N PHE A 214 36.29 -12.18 22.98
CA PHE A 214 35.03 -11.43 22.96
C PHE A 214 34.23 -11.64 24.25
N SER A 215 33.46 -10.64 24.67
CA SER A 215 32.59 -10.77 25.86
C SER A 215 31.42 -11.72 25.59
N GLU A 216 30.92 -12.38 26.65
CA GLU A 216 29.81 -13.34 26.56
C GLU A 216 28.54 -12.72 25.96
N VAL A 217 28.24 -11.46 26.33
CA VAL A 217 27.10 -10.70 25.81
C VAL A 217 27.18 -10.53 24.29
N ARG A 218 28.35 -10.18 23.76
CA ARG A 218 28.59 -10.01 22.32
C ARG A 218 28.55 -11.35 21.59
N ALA A 219 29.19 -12.37 22.15
CA ALA A 219 29.29 -13.69 21.55
C ALA A 219 27.91 -14.37 21.40
N GLU A 220 27.08 -14.30 22.43
CA GLU A 220 25.70 -14.80 22.39
C GLU A 220 24.83 -14.00 21.40
N LYS A 221 24.99 -12.67 21.37
CA LYS A 221 24.25 -11.80 20.45
C LYS A 221 24.57 -12.11 18.99
N ALA A 222 25.84 -12.29 18.67
CA ALA A 222 26.29 -12.65 17.33
C ALA A 222 25.79 -14.02 16.89
N LEU A 223 25.89 -15.02 17.76
CA LEU A 223 25.42 -16.38 17.46
C LEU A 223 23.89 -16.43 17.34
N TYR A 224 23.17 -15.62 18.13
CA TYR A 224 21.73 -15.48 18.02
C TYR A 224 21.30 -14.80 16.72
N LYS A 225 22.00 -13.73 16.29
CA LYS A 225 21.68 -12.99 15.06
C LYS A 225 22.09 -13.73 13.79
N THR A 226 23.08 -14.61 13.89
CA THR A 226 23.53 -15.45 12.77
C THR A 226 22.84 -16.82 12.75
N ASP A 227 21.79 -17.03 13.57
CA ASP A 227 21.05 -18.30 13.69
C ASP A 227 21.97 -19.53 13.88
N ASN A 228 23.05 -19.34 14.64
CA ASN A 228 24.11 -20.32 14.83
C ASN A 228 24.76 -20.83 13.52
N ALA A 229 24.78 -20.09 12.41
CA ALA A 229 25.26 -20.56 11.11
C ALA A 229 26.72 -21.08 11.11
N GLY A 230 27.57 -20.57 12.00
CA GLY A 230 28.96 -21.04 12.19
C GLY A 230 29.84 -20.00 12.87
N LEU A 231 31.07 -20.39 13.24
CA LEU A 231 32.04 -19.50 13.91
C LEU A 231 32.39 -18.29 13.03
N GLU A 232 32.70 -18.52 11.75
CA GLU A 232 33.10 -17.46 10.81
C GLU A 232 32.00 -16.40 10.63
N TYR A 233 30.74 -16.83 10.58
CA TYR A 233 29.58 -15.93 10.48
C TYR A 233 29.41 -15.08 11.74
N ALA A 234 29.57 -15.69 12.92
CA ALA A 234 29.51 -14.96 14.19
C ALA A 234 30.64 -13.93 14.30
N ILE A 235 31.85 -14.26 13.88
CA ILE A 235 32.99 -13.33 13.88
C ILE A 235 32.74 -12.19 12.88
N ASN A 236 32.28 -12.49 11.67
CA ASN A 236 31.98 -11.47 10.67
C ASN A 236 30.91 -10.48 11.18
N TRP A 237 29.86 -11.01 11.82
CA TRP A 237 28.83 -10.19 12.43
C TRP A 237 29.39 -9.32 13.57
N LEU A 238 30.24 -9.88 14.44
CA LEU A 238 30.92 -9.15 15.51
C LEU A 238 31.81 -8.03 14.99
N THR A 239 32.53 -8.24 13.88
CA THR A 239 33.40 -7.23 13.29
C THR A 239 32.63 -6.12 12.60
N GLU A 240 31.50 -6.45 11.94
CA GLU A 240 30.64 -5.47 11.28
C GLU A 240 29.91 -4.56 12.28
N HIS A 241 29.62 -5.07 13.49
CA HIS A 241 28.85 -4.36 14.51
C HIS A 241 29.72 -3.94 15.72
N ALA A 242 31.05 -4.02 15.61
CA ALA A 242 31.97 -3.78 16.73
C ALA A 242 31.90 -2.35 17.30
N ASP A 243 31.50 -1.38 16.45
CA ASP A 243 31.39 0.05 16.78
C ASP A 243 29.98 0.46 17.25
N ASP A 244 29.02 -0.47 17.26
CA ASP A 244 27.65 -0.18 17.70
C ASP A 244 27.60 -0.02 19.22
N ALA A 245 27.11 1.12 19.70
CA ALA A 245 26.91 1.38 21.13
C ALA A 245 25.97 0.35 21.82
N ASP A 246 25.14 -0.32 21.02
CA ASP A 246 24.20 -1.34 21.48
C ASP A 246 24.81 -2.75 21.59
N ILE A 247 26.05 -2.97 21.12
CA ILE A 247 26.66 -4.30 21.09
C ILE A 247 26.90 -4.86 22.50
N ASP A 248 27.15 -3.99 23.48
CA ASP A 248 27.33 -4.34 24.89
C ASP A 248 26.03 -4.28 25.72
N LEU A 249 24.90 -3.94 25.08
CA LEU A 249 23.59 -3.96 25.71
C LEU A 249 22.93 -5.33 25.54
N PRO A 250 22.29 -5.87 26.60
CA PRO A 250 21.58 -7.13 26.50
C PRO A 250 20.44 -7.04 25.47
N LEU A 251 20.25 -8.13 24.72
CA LEU A 251 19.13 -8.25 23.79
C LEU A 251 17.80 -8.22 24.55
N LEU A 252 16.84 -7.42 24.06
CA LEU A 252 15.47 -7.37 24.58
C LEU A 252 14.88 -8.80 24.62
N LYS A 253 14.25 -9.16 25.74
CA LYS A 253 13.50 -10.42 25.87
C LYS A 253 12.65 -10.61 24.60
N PRO A 254 12.69 -11.78 23.92
CA PRO A 254 11.68 -12.06 22.91
C PRO A 254 10.31 -11.94 23.61
N PRO A 255 9.33 -11.24 23.01
CA PRO A 255 8.04 -11.06 23.65
C PRO A 255 7.46 -12.45 23.99
N PRO A 256 6.87 -12.64 25.18
CA PRO A 256 6.21 -13.90 25.50
C PRO A 256 5.22 -14.23 24.39
N PRO A 257 5.03 -15.52 24.04
CA PRO A 257 3.98 -15.89 23.09
C PRO A 257 2.68 -15.28 23.57
N LYS A 258 2.16 -14.33 22.79
CA LYS A 258 0.99 -13.51 23.14
C LYS A 258 -0.10 -14.45 23.71
N PRO A 259 -0.64 -14.21 24.92
CA PRO A 259 -1.88 -14.87 25.30
C PRO A 259 -2.90 -14.42 24.26
N LYS A 260 -3.39 -15.37 23.47
CA LYS A 260 -4.52 -15.11 22.57
C LYS A 260 -5.65 -14.62 23.47
N MET A 261 -6.05 -13.36 23.32
CA MET A 261 -7.35 -12.85 23.75
C MET A 261 -8.39 -13.96 23.62
N SER A 262 -9.23 -14.14 24.64
CA SER A 262 -10.26 -15.19 24.58
C SER A 262 -11.07 -15.00 23.30
N LYS A 263 -11.26 -16.09 22.54
CA LYS A 263 -11.91 -16.06 21.21
C LYS A 263 -13.25 -15.34 21.23
N GLU A 264 -13.93 -15.39 22.36
CA GLU A 264 -15.25 -14.82 22.60
C GLU A 264 -15.27 -13.29 22.57
N GLU A 265 -14.25 -12.60 23.10
CA GLU A 265 -14.23 -11.13 23.11
C GLU A 265 -13.83 -10.55 21.73
N ALA A 266 -12.97 -11.25 21.00
CA ALA A 266 -12.60 -10.88 19.63
C ALA A 266 -13.77 -11.10 18.65
N GLU A 267 -14.54 -12.17 18.82
CA GLU A 267 -15.75 -12.44 18.04
C GLU A 267 -16.86 -11.42 18.35
N ALA A 268 -17.01 -11.00 19.61
CA ALA A 268 -17.97 -9.96 19.99
C ALA A 268 -17.64 -8.60 19.34
N LYS A 269 -16.38 -8.16 19.37
CA LYS A 269 -15.95 -6.91 18.74
C LYS A 269 -16.04 -6.96 17.22
N ALA A 270 -15.73 -8.12 16.61
CA ALA A 270 -15.90 -8.30 15.16
C ALA A 270 -17.38 -8.22 14.73
N LEU A 271 -18.28 -8.78 15.54
CA LEU A 271 -19.72 -8.76 15.26
C LEU A 271 -20.33 -7.36 15.47
N GLU A 272 -19.87 -6.62 16.48
CA GLU A 272 -20.24 -5.21 16.70
C GLU A 272 -19.79 -4.33 15.52
N LEU A 273 -18.55 -4.51 15.04
CA LEU A 273 -18.04 -3.79 13.88
C LEU A 273 -18.86 -4.10 12.61
N GLN A 274 -19.22 -5.37 12.40
CA GLN A 274 -20.05 -5.78 11.27
C GLN A 274 -21.47 -5.18 11.35
N GLN A 275 -22.05 -5.07 12.54
CA GLN A 275 -23.34 -4.41 12.76
C GLN A 275 -23.28 -2.91 12.46
N LYS A 276 -22.26 -2.21 12.95
CA LYS A 276 -22.04 -0.78 12.65
C LYS A 276 -21.87 -0.52 11.15
N LEU A 277 -21.16 -1.40 10.44
CA LEU A 277 -21.01 -1.31 8.99
C LEU A 277 -22.34 -1.50 8.25
N ARG A 278 -23.19 -2.42 8.69
CA ARG A 278 -24.52 -2.65 8.11
C ARG A 278 -25.45 -1.46 8.38
N GLU A 279 -25.45 -0.93 9.59
CA GLU A 279 -26.26 0.24 9.96
C GLU A 279 -25.84 1.48 9.17
N LYS A 280 -24.53 1.73 9.05
CA LYS A 280 -24.00 2.83 8.25
C LYS A 280 -24.36 2.70 6.78
N ARG A 281 -24.31 1.49 6.21
CA ARG A 281 -24.72 1.22 4.83
C ARG A 281 -26.23 1.46 4.63
N ALA A 282 -27.06 1.02 5.57
CA ALA A 282 -28.51 1.23 5.52
C ALA A 282 -28.90 2.71 5.64
N GLU A 283 -28.19 3.49 6.47
CA GLU A 283 -28.43 4.93 6.59
C GLU A 283 -28.01 5.69 5.33
N GLN A 284 -26.87 5.32 4.73
CA GLN A 284 -26.44 5.87 3.44
C GLN A 284 -27.43 5.55 2.31
N GLU A 285 -27.99 4.35 2.28
CA GLU A 285 -29.02 3.97 1.30
C GLU A 285 -30.31 4.77 1.50
N ARG A 286 -30.77 4.95 2.75
CA ARG A 286 -31.93 5.81 3.06
C ARG A 286 -31.71 7.26 2.66
N GLN A 287 -30.49 7.79 2.82
CA GLN A 287 -30.16 9.15 2.37
C GLN A 287 -30.16 9.24 0.85
N ALA A 288 -29.55 8.27 0.15
CA ALA A 288 -29.55 8.21 -1.31
C ALA A 288 -30.96 8.10 -1.90
N ASP A 289 -31.87 7.37 -1.26
CA ASP A 289 -33.26 7.26 -1.71
C ASP A 289 -34.06 8.54 -1.52
N LYS A 290 -33.85 9.26 -0.39
CA LYS A 290 -34.42 10.60 -0.19
C LYS A 290 -33.94 11.57 -1.26
N GLU A 291 -32.63 11.59 -1.54
CA GLU A 291 -32.05 12.45 -2.58
C GLU A 291 -32.58 12.11 -3.97
N LYS A 292 -32.72 10.82 -4.32
CA LYS A 292 -33.32 10.38 -5.59
C LYS A 292 -34.79 10.79 -5.70
N GLU A 293 -35.57 10.69 -4.63
CA GLU A 293 -36.96 11.13 -4.62
C GLU A 293 -37.08 12.64 -4.80
N GLU A 294 -36.21 13.41 -4.13
CA GLU A 294 -36.12 14.87 -4.31
C GLU A 294 -35.70 15.24 -5.73
N GLN A 295 -34.69 14.58 -6.30
CA GLN A 295 -34.28 14.78 -7.68
C GLN A 295 -35.39 14.46 -8.67
N ARG A 296 -36.16 13.39 -8.45
CA ARG A 296 -37.33 13.07 -9.28
C ARG A 296 -38.39 14.16 -9.20
N LYS A 297 -38.70 14.67 -8.00
CA LYS A 297 -39.65 15.78 -7.79
C LYS A 297 -39.18 17.05 -8.49
N LEU A 298 -37.90 17.40 -8.33
CA LEU A 298 -37.29 18.56 -8.97
C LEU A 298 -37.30 18.44 -10.49
N SER A 299 -36.90 17.28 -11.04
CA SER A 299 -36.92 17.00 -12.48
C SER A 299 -38.34 17.10 -13.05
N THR A 300 -39.33 16.53 -12.35
CA THR A 300 -40.74 16.62 -12.77
C THR A 300 -41.24 18.07 -12.76
N ARG A 301 -40.90 18.85 -11.72
CA ARG A 301 -41.26 20.27 -11.62
C ARG A 301 -40.61 21.09 -12.74
N LEU A 302 -39.33 20.85 -13.02
CA LEU A 302 -38.59 21.56 -14.05
C LEU A 302 -39.13 21.27 -15.46
N MET A 303 -39.51 20.02 -15.75
CA MET A 303 -40.13 19.65 -17.02
C MET A 303 -41.51 20.31 -17.20
N ALA A 304 -42.30 20.41 -16.13
CA ALA A 304 -43.59 21.10 -16.17
C ALA A 304 -43.41 22.61 -16.44
N GLU A 305 -42.48 23.27 -15.74
CA GLU A 305 -42.18 24.69 -15.95
C GLU A 305 -41.64 24.96 -17.38
N ALA A 306 -40.78 24.08 -17.91
CA ALA A 306 -40.30 24.19 -19.28
C ALA A 306 -41.42 24.04 -20.32
N GLN A 307 -42.38 23.14 -20.09
CA GLN A 307 -43.55 22.98 -20.96
C GLN A 307 -44.48 24.20 -20.91
N GLU A 308 -44.65 24.83 -19.74
CA GLU A 308 -45.44 26.05 -19.62
C GLU A 308 -44.79 27.21 -20.36
N LYS A 309 -43.47 27.39 -20.21
CA LYS A 309 -42.73 28.41 -20.98
C LYS A 309 -42.84 28.19 -22.48
N SER A 310 -42.70 26.95 -22.96
CA SER A 310 -42.87 26.63 -24.37
C SER A 310 -44.28 26.97 -24.87
N LYS A 311 -45.32 26.65 -24.09
CA LYS A 311 -46.72 26.99 -24.44
C LYS A 311 -46.99 28.48 -24.40
N GLU A 312 -46.38 29.21 -23.46
CA GLU A 312 -46.50 30.67 -23.38
C GLU A 312 -45.82 31.35 -24.57
N GLU A 313 -44.63 30.89 -24.95
CA GLU A 313 -43.96 31.34 -26.17
C GLU A 313 -44.79 31.06 -27.42
N GLU A 314 -45.38 29.86 -27.54
CA GLU A 314 -46.28 29.52 -28.65
C GLU A 314 -47.53 30.41 -28.68
N ARG A 315 -48.16 30.66 -27.53
CA ARG A 315 -49.31 31.59 -27.41
C ARG A 315 -48.92 33.00 -27.82
N LYS A 316 -47.76 33.47 -27.37
CA LYS A 316 -47.23 34.80 -27.71
C LYS A 316 -46.97 34.91 -29.21
N ARG A 317 -46.35 33.90 -29.83
CA ARG A 317 -46.13 33.82 -31.28
C ARG A 317 -47.45 33.82 -32.05
N ALA A 318 -48.46 33.09 -31.57
CA ALA A 318 -49.78 33.06 -32.21
C ALA A 318 -50.50 34.42 -32.15
N ILE A 319 -50.46 35.11 -31.00
CA ILE A 319 -51.04 36.46 -30.86
C ILE A 319 -50.31 37.46 -31.75
N GLU A 320 -48.98 37.41 -31.80
CA GLU A 320 -48.17 38.27 -32.68
C GLU A 320 -48.48 38.03 -34.15
N GLN A 321 -48.70 36.77 -34.56
CA GLN A 321 -49.11 36.43 -35.91
C GLN A 321 -50.51 36.97 -36.25
N GLN A 322 -51.47 36.86 -35.32
CA GLN A 322 -52.82 37.43 -35.50
C GLN A 322 -52.86 38.96 -35.55
N MET A 323 -51.93 39.64 -34.86
CA MET A 323 -51.82 41.11 -34.90
C MET A 323 -51.14 41.63 -36.16
N ARG A 324 -50.43 40.76 -36.91
CA ARG A 324 -49.74 41.10 -38.16
C ARG A 324 -50.64 40.94 -39.39
N GLU A 325 -51.65 40.07 -39.33
CA GLU A 325 -52.69 39.89 -40.36
C GLU A 325 -53.76 40.99 -40.29
#